data_AF-A0A2J7RCY3-F1
#
_entry.id   AF-A0A2J7RCY3-F1
#
_cell.length_a   1.000
_cell.length_b   1.000
_cell.length_c   1.000
_cell.angle_alpha   90.00
_cell.angle_beta   90.00
_cell.angle_gamma   90.00
#
_symmetry.space_group_name_H-M   'P 1'
#
loop_
_entity.id
_entity.type
_entity.pdbx_description
1 polymer ?
#
loop_
_entity_poly.entity_id
_entity_poly.type
_entity_poly.pdbx_seq_one_letter_code
_entity_poly.pdbx_strand_id
1 'polypeptide(L)'
;MPSAWIHSLSKQQAERLAIELGVSVDVTLDDLRRRLKEKWSSLEPHLPTQLTAKTELAMDAAVSVGDGAMNAGITGQVSYVQTKMRGRVVGDLVRNSPMLSGTDPESVLHFPIRAQEVYDLNLVDDLEFLALLVGRTSSRVTQILGLHLGTSSKWGVVSSENSSTFLPPRIREEFLSNYVLRRFQSPTEELTEFIVSGSGCAHFELSWI
;
A
#
# COMPACT_ATOMS: atom_id res chain seq x y z
N MET A 1 14.09 16.17 -24.61
CA MET A 1 13.94 14.91 -25.37
C MET A 1 13.89 13.73 -24.39
N PRO A 2 12.71 13.18 -24.03
CA PRO A 2 12.61 12.11 -23.04
C PRO A 2 12.45 10.70 -23.64
N SER A 3 12.93 10.47 -24.87
CA SER A 3 12.83 9.16 -25.56
C SER A 3 14.14 8.61 -26.10
N ALA A 4 15.29 9.26 -25.84
CA ALA A 4 16.60 8.78 -26.29
C ALA A 4 16.98 7.42 -25.65
N TRP A 5 16.50 7.17 -24.43
CA TRP A 5 16.73 5.92 -23.71
C TRP A 5 16.09 4.69 -24.39
N ILE A 6 15.06 4.87 -25.22
CA ILE A 6 14.41 3.78 -25.96
C ILE A 6 15.36 3.20 -27.02
N HIS A 7 16.25 4.02 -27.58
CA HIS A 7 17.26 3.56 -28.55
C HIS A 7 18.41 2.79 -27.87
N SER A 8 18.65 2.99 -26.58
CA SER A 8 19.63 2.23 -25.80
C SER A 8 19.11 0.88 -25.26
N LEU A 9 17.83 0.56 -25.44
CA LEU A 9 17.26 -0.70 -24.96
C LEU A 9 17.80 -1.89 -25.75
N SER A 10 18.28 -2.91 -25.04
CA SER A 10 18.56 -4.23 -25.62
C SER A 10 17.26 -4.91 -26.07
N LYS A 11 17.36 -5.91 -26.95
CA LYS A 11 16.19 -6.61 -27.51
C LYS A 11 15.27 -7.18 -26.42
N GLN A 12 15.82 -7.87 -25.43
CA GLN A 12 15.05 -8.39 -24.28
C GLN A 12 14.34 -7.30 -23.47
N GLN A 13 14.97 -6.13 -23.29
CA GLN A 13 14.36 -5.03 -22.53
C GLN A 13 13.23 -4.37 -23.31
N ALA A 14 13.40 -4.21 -24.63
CA ALA A 14 12.37 -3.70 -25.50
C ALA A 14 11.17 -4.67 -25.60
N GLU A 15 11.42 -5.99 -25.65
CA GLU A 15 10.36 -7.01 -25.67
C GLU A 15 9.56 -7.04 -24.37
N ARG A 16 10.22 -6.93 -23.20
CA ARG A 16 9.53 -6.84 -21.90
C ARG A 16 8.67 -5.58 -21.78
N LEU A 17 9.20 -4.43 -22.16
CA LEU A 17 8.45 -3.17 -22.19
C LEU A 17 7.28 -3.22 -23.17
N ALA A 18 7.43 -3.92 -24.29
CA ALA A 18 6.35 -4.09 -25.25
C ALA A 18 5.20 -4.91 -24.64
N ILE A 19 5.50 -6.01 -23.93
CA ILE A 19 4.48 -6.80 -23.22
C ILE A 19 3.77 -5.96 -22.15
N GLU A 20 4.51 -5.19 -21.36
CA GLU A 20 3.95 -4.32 -20.31
C GLU A 20 3.06 -3.20 -20.86
N LEU A 21 3.33 -2.70 -22.07
CA LEU A 21 2.56 -1.63 -22.73
C LEU A 21 1.50 -2.17 -23.72
N GLY A 22 1.35 -3.50 -23.79
CA GLY A 22 0.41 -4.20 -24.68
C GLY A 22 0.76 -4.05 -26.17
N VAL A 23 2.04 -3.91 -26.49
CA VAL A 23 2.58 -3.81 -27.84
C VAL A 23 3.08 -5.19 -28.30
N SER A 24 2.70 -5.59 -29.52
CA SER A 24 3.10 -6.87 -30.10
C SER A 24 4.62 -6.99 -30.25
N VAL A 25 5.14 -8.17 -29.91
CA VAL A 25 6.57 -8.48 -29.73
C VAL A 25 7.17 -9.20 -30.95
N ASP A 26 6.34 -9.72 -31.86
CA ASP A 26 6.76 -10.51 -33.05
C ASP A 26 7.34 -9.66 -34.20
N VAL A 27 8.03 -8.58 -33.87
CA VAL A 27 8.55 -7.61 -34.85
C VAL A 27 10.03 -7.34 -34.62
N THR A 28 10.72 -6.83 -35.64
CA THR A 28 12.15 -6.49 -35.56
C THR A 28 12.41 -5.46 -34.46
N LEU A 29 13.63 -5.45 -33.91
CA LEU A 29 14.00 -4.57 -32.78
C LEU A 29 13.77 -3.09 -33.08
N ASP A 30 14.01 -2.65 -34.32
CA ASP A 30 13.82 -1.27 -34.72
C ASP A 30 12.32 -0.91 -34.87
N ASP A 31 11.49 -1.86 -35.30
CA ASP A 31 10.03 -1.72 -35.31
C ASP A 31 9.46 -1.67 -33.90
N LEU A 32 10.01 -2.48 -33.00
CA LEU A 32 9.63 -2.53 -31.59
C LEU A 32 9.97 -1.21 -30.89
N ARG A 33 11.18 -0.66 -31.11
CA ARG A 33 11.61 0.64 -30.57
C ARG A 33 10.76 1.79 -31.09
N ARG A 34 10.41 1.77 -32.39
CA ARG A 34 9.51 2.76 -32.98
C ARG A 34 8.12 2.73 -32.34
N ARG A 35 7.52 1.55 -32.18
CA ARG A 35 6.20 1.37 -31.55
C ARG A 35 6.20 1.73 -30.06
N LEU A 36 7.26 1.39 -29.34
CA LEU A 36 7.44 1.77 -27.94
C LEU A 36 7.52 3.28 -27.78
N LYS A 37 8.25 3.96 -28.65
CA LYS A 37 8.36 5.43 -28.66
C LYS A 37 7.00 6.09 -28.89
N GLU A 38 6.23 5.58 -29.84
CA GLU A 38 4.89 6.09 -30.17
C GLU A 38 3.90 5.90 -29.01
N LYS A 39 3.89 4.72 -28.39
CA LYS A 39 3.09 4.43 -27.18
C LYS A 39 3.52 5.27 -25.98
N TRP A 40 4.83 5.47 -25.80
CA TRP A 40 5.36 6.29 -24.71
C TRP A 40 4.96 7.76 -24.87
N SER A 41 5.08 8.33 -26.06
CA SER A 41 4.64 9.70 -26.36
C SER A 41 3.14 9.89 -26.18
N SER A 42 2.33 8.84 -26.33
CA SER A 42 0.90 8.89 -26.03
C SER A 42 0.57 8.84 -24.53
N LEU A 43 1.46 8.26 -23.70
CA LEU A 43 1.27 8.11 -22.25
C LEU A 43 1.91 9.24 -21.44
N GLU A 44 2.95 9.88 -22.01
CA GLU A 44 3.69 11.01 -21.43
C GLU A 44 2.79 12.13 -20.86
N PRO A 45 1.69 12.56 -21.53
CA PRO A 45 0.84 13.64 -21.02
C PRO A 45 -0.01 13.24 -19.80
N HIS A 46 -0.02 11.95 -19.43
CA HIS A 46 -0.89 11.39 -18.38
C HIS A 46 -0.09 10.87 -17.20
N LEU A 47 1.24 11.07 -17.21
CA LEU A 47 2.13 10.73 -16.10
C LEU A 47 2.24 11.90 -15.12
N PRO A 48 2.20 11.67 -13.79
CA PRO A 48 2.34 12.73 -12.80
C PRO A 48 3.71 13.43 -12.90
N THR A 49 3.72 14.76 -12.93
CA THR A 49 4.88 15.65 -13.12
C THR A 49 5.94 15.61 -11.99
N GLN A 50 5.84 14.72 -11.01
CA GLN A 50 6.65 14.79 -9.78
C GLN A 50 8.11 14.31 -9.92
N LEU A 51 8.55 13.89 -11.11
CA LEU A 51 9.89 13.33 -11.31
C LEU A 51 11.02 14.38 -11.45
N THR A 52 10.71 15.68 -11.47
CA THR A 52 11.70 16.73 -11.78
C THR A 52 12.28 17.46 -10.57
N ALA A 53 11.78 17.23 -9.34
CA ALA A 53 12.16 18.07 -8.18
C ALA A 53 13.12 17.43 -7.16
N LYS A 54 13.55 16.17 -7.33
CA LYS A 54 14.39 15.48 -6.33
C LYS A 54 15.66 14.89 -6.94
N THR A 55 16.44 15.72 -7.64
CA THR A 55 17.79 15.36 -8.10
C THR A 55 18.78 16.54 -8.01
N GLU A 56 18.54 17.47 -7.09
CA GLU A 56 19.50 18.54 -6.75
C GLU A 56 19.66 18.62 -5.23
N LEU A 57 20.24 17.59 -4.60
CA LEU A 57 20.85 17.68 -3.26
C LEU A 57 21.54 16.37 -2.91
N ALA A 58 22.72 16.14 -3.49
CA ALA A 58 23.77 15.27 -2.95
C ALA A 58 25.04 15.42 -3.79
N MET A 59 25.60 16.62 -3.85
CA MET A 59 27.01 16.81 -4.14
C MET A 59 27.67 17.38 -2.88
N ASP A 60 28.83 16.82 -2.57
CA ASP A 60 29.79 17.18 -1.53
C ASP A 60 29.49 16.81 -0.07
N ALA A 61 30.00 15.64 0.31
CA ALA A 61 31.13 15.58 1.25
C ALA A 61 31.92 14.25 1.10
N ALA A 62 33.10 14.42 0.50
CA ALA A 62 34.35 13.62 0.54
C ALA A 62 34.55 12.69 1.76
N VAL A 63 35.35 11.61 1.76
CA VAL A 63 36.33 10.97 0.85
C VAL A 63 36.75 9.67 1.57
N SER A 64 36.99 8.56 0.84
CA SER A 64 38.23 7.75 0.95
C SER A 64 38.06 6.32 0.42
N VAL A 65 38.59 6.12 -0.80
CA VAL A 65 39.39 4.99 -1.30
C VAL A 65 38.80 3.57 -1.28
N GLY A 66 38.63 3.02 -2.49
CA GLY A 66 39.18 1.69 -2.79
C GLY A 66 38.21 0.58 -3.21
N ASP A 67 37.74 0.67 -4.46
CA ASP A 67 37.36 -0.42 -5.38
C ASP A 67 36.09 -1.27 -5.19
N GLY A 68 35.27 -1.25 -6.26
CA GLY A 68 34.44 -2.40 -6.66
C GLY A 68 32.93 -2.29 -6.44
N ALA A 69 32.23 -1.33 -7.05
CA ALA A 69 30.75 -1.33 -7.05
C ALA A 69 30.15 -0.97 -8.42
N MET A 70 30.30 -1.87 -9.39
CA MET A 70 29.41 -1.90 -10.55
C MET A 70 28.06 -2.48 -10.12
N ASN A 71 27.11 -1.66 -9.61
CA ASN A 71 25.71 -2.06 -9.38
C ASN A 71 24.75 -0.88 -9.10
N ALA A 72 24.97 0.31 -9.70
CA ALA A 72 24.11 1.48 -9.42
C ALA A 72 22.86 1.59 -10.33
N GLY A 73 22.82 0.89 -11.48
CA GLY A 73 21.74 1.05 -12.48
C GLY A 73 20.54 0.11 -12.33
N ILE A 74 20.72 -1.05 -11.69
CA ILE A 74 19.67 -2.09 -11.56
C ILE A 74 18.81 -1.83 -10.31
N THR A 75 19.38 -1.21 -9.28
CA THR A 75 18.79 -1.03 -7.95
C THR A 75 17.65 -0.01 -7.94
N GLY A 76 17.73 1.06 -8.74
CA GLY A 76 16.69 2.10 -8.80
C GLY A 76 15.44 1.69 -9.58
N GLN A 77 15.59 0.90 -10.65
CA GLN A 77 14.47 0.48 -11.51
C GLN A 77 13.72 -0.73 -10.91
N VAL A 78 14.45 -1.67 -10.29
CA VAL A 78 13.85 -2.76 -9.50
C VAL A 78 13.09 -2.19 -8.30
N SER A 79 13.62 -1.14 -7.66
CA SER A 79 12.95 -0.43 -6.57
C SER A 79 11.61 0.19 -7.01
N TYR A 80 11.55 0.91 -8.13
CA TYR A 80 10.29 1.54 -8.59
C TYR A 80 9.19 0.51 -8.93
N VAL A 81 9.54 -0.53 -9.70
CA VAL A 81 8.59 -1.59 -10.07
C VAL A 81 8.11 -2.34 -8.82
N GLN A 82 9.01 -2.61 -7.88
CA GLN A 82 8.69 -3.26 -6.63
C GLN A 82 7.77 -2.41 -5.74
N THR A 83 8.05 -1.11 -5.57
CA THR A 83 7.20 -0.18 -4.82
C THR A 83 5.81 -0.07 -5.45
N LYS A 84 5.72 -0.03 -6.78
CA LYS A 84 4.44 0.00 -7.50
C LYS A 84 3.65 -1.30 -7.34
N MET A 85 4.31 -2.47 -7.35
CA MET A 85 3.66 -3.75 -7.08
C MET A 85 3.17 -3.82 -5.63
N ARG A 86 3.97 -3.37 -4.66
CA ARG A 86 3.59 -3.31 -3.25
C ARG A 86 2.33 -2.46 -3.05
N GLY A 87 2.29 -1.27 -3.62
CA GLY A 87 1.11 -0.39 -3.57
C GLY A 87 -0.13 -1.02 -4.20
N ARG A 88 0.02 -1.77 -5.31
CA ARG A 88 -1.10 -2.51 -5.92
C ARG A 88 -1.61 -3.64 -5.04
N VAL A 89 -0.71 -4.45 -4.48
CA VAL A 89 -1.06 -5.56 -3.59
C VAL A 89 -1.82 -5.03 -2.38
N VAL A 90 -1.31 -3.98 -1.73
CA VAL A 90 -2.00 -3.36 -0.59
C VAL A 90 -3.33 -2.77 -1.02
N GLY A 91 -3.39 -2.05 -2.15
CA GLY A 91 -4.63 -1.50 -2.68
C GLY A 91 -5.70 -2.56 -2.93
N ASP A 92 -5.33 -3.70 -3.51
CA ASP A 92 -6.24 -4.82 -3.76
C ASP A 92 -6.71 -5.47 -2.46
N LEU A 93 -5.81 -5.65 -1.48
CA LEU A 93 -6.15 -6.17 -0.15
C LEU A 93 -7.12 -5.24 0.59
N VAL A 94 -6.83 -3.94 0.65
CA VAL A 94 -7.72 -2.93 1.25
C VAL A 94 -9.07 -2.87 0.55
N ARG A 95 -9.11 -3.03 -0.78
CA ARG A 95 -10.35 -3.06 -1.55
C ARG A 95 -11.24 -4.25 -1.19
N ASN A 96 -10.63 -5.39 -0.84
CA ASN A 96 -11.35 -6.59 -0.42
C ASN A 96 -11.85 -6.52 1.04
N SER A 97 -11.30 -5.63 1.86
CA SER A 97 -11.83 -5.38 3.22
C SER A 97 -13.25 -4.78 3.15
N PRO A 98 -14.17 -5.11 4.07
CA PRO A 98 -15.52 -4.55 4.12
C PRO A 98 -15.52 -3.02 4.21
N MET A 99 -16.52 -2.37 3.60
CA MET A 99 -16.67 -0.92 3.68
C MET A 99 -17.27 -0.54 5.03
N LEU A 100 -16.64 0.40 5.75
CA LEU A 100 -17.20 0.93 6.99
C LEU A 100 -18.06 2.15 6.68
N SER A 101 -19.36 1.92 6.49
CA SER A 101 -20.32 2.98 6.13
C SER A 101 -21.15 3.50 7.30
N GLY A 102 -21.06 2.87 8.47
CA GLY A 102 -21.87 3.17 9.65
C GLY A 102 -21.06 3.26 10.93
N THR A 103 -21.76 3.50 12.03
CA THR A 103 -21.20 3.57 13.40
C THR A 103 -21.63 2.36 14.24
N ASP A 104 -21.97 1.25 13.57
CA ASP A 104 -22.25 -0.01 14.24
C ASP A 104 -20.98 -0.47 14.99
N PRO A 105 -21.05 -0.72 16.31
CA PRO A 105 -19.87 -1.00 17.11
C PRO A 105 -19.06 -2.22 16.65
N GLU A 106 -19.73 -3.26 16.15
CA GLU A 106 -19.07 -4.48 15.67
C GLU A 106 -18.33 -4.22 14.36
N SER A 107 -18.96 -3.53 13.42
CA SER A 107 -18.34 -3.09 12.17
C SER A 107 -17.15 -2.17 12.42
N VAL A 108 -17.28 -1.24 13.37
CA VAL A 108 -16.23 -0.31 13.81
C VAL A 108 -15.07 -1.05 14.46
N LEU A 109 -15.31 -2.17 15.14
CA LEU A 109 -14.27 -3.02 15.72
C LEU A 109 -13.56 -3.86 14.66
N HIS A 110 -14.30 -4.50 13.76
CA HIS A 110 -13.72 -5.38 12.74
C HIS A 110 -12.92 -4.64 11.67
N PHE A 111 -13.34 -3.44 11.30
CA PHE A 111 -12.62 -2.65 10.29
C PHE A 111 -11.14 -2.41 10.62
N PRO A 112 -10.77 -1.85 11.80
CA PRO A 112 -9.37 -1.63 12.15
C PRO A 112 -8.60 -2.94 12.35
N ILE A 113 -9.24 -4.03 12.80
CA ILE A 113 -8.60 -5.36 12.86
C ILE A 113 -8.19 -5.81 11.44
N ARG A 114 -9.11 -5.74 10.47
CA ARG A 114 -8.81 -6.10 9.08
C ARG A 114 -7.80 -5.17 8.43
N ALA A 115 -7.86 -3.88 8.75
CA ALA A 115 -6.85 -2.93 8.28
C ALA A 115 -5.47 -3.24 8.89
N GLN A 116 -5.41 -3.63 10.17
CA GLN A 116 -4.16 -4.03 10.82
C GLN A 116 -3.50 -5.23 10.11
N GLU A 117 -4.27 -6.26 9.76
CA GLU A 117 -3.77 -7.42 9.02
C GLU A 117 -3.06 -7.03 7.70
N VAL A 118 -3.57 -6.00 7.01
CA VAL A 118 -2.96 -5.48 5.79
C VAL A 118 -1.77 -4.57 6.08
N TYR A 119 -1.88 -3.74 7.13
CA TYR A 119 -0.83 -2.83 7.57
C TYR A 119 0.44 -3.57 8.01
N ASP A 120 0.28 -4.69 8.72
CA ASP A 120 1.39 -5.51 9.25
C ASP A 120 2.27 -6.12 8.16
N LEU A 121 1.79 -6.17 6.91
CA LEU A 121 2.60 -6.55 5.76
C LEU A 121 3.73 -5.54 5.49
N ASN A 122 3.60 -4.31 6.00
CA ASN A 122 4.61 -3.24 5.94
C ASN A 122 5.12 -2.98 4.51
N LEU A 123 4.18 -2.95 3.56
CA LEU A 123 4.48 -2.84 2.13
C LEU A 123 4.41 -1.41 1.59
N VAL A 124 3.68 -0.53 2.26
CA VAL A 124 3.47 0.90 1.93
C VAL A 124 3.71 1.76 3.16
N ASP A 125 3.91 3.06 2.99
CA ASP A 125 4.03 3.98 4.13
C ASP A 125 2.66 4.31 4.76
N ASP A 126 2.70 4.93 5.95
CA ASP A 126 1.50 5.32 6.70
C ASP A 126 0.57 6.22 5.87
N LEU A 127 1.10 7.15 5.09
CA LEU A 127 0.31 8.12 4.34
C LEU A 127 -0.43 7.44 3.18
N GLU A 128 0.28 6.61 2.41
CA GLU A 128 -0.28 5.78 1.35
C GLU A 128 -1.35 4.83 1.91
N PHE A 129 -1.07 4.18 3.04
CA PHE A 129 -2.00 3.28 3.68
C PHE A 129 -3.29 3.99 4.12
N LEU A 130 -3.18 5.12 4.81
CA LEU A 130 -4.33 5.93 5.23
C LEU A 130 -5.16 6.42 4.05
N ALA A 131 -4.50 6.80 2.94
CA ALA A 131 -5.19 7.25 1.73
C ALA A 131 -6.02 6.14 1.09
N LEU A 132 -5.55 4.90 1.13
CA LEU A 132 -6.32 3.74 0.66
C LEU A 132 -7.55 3.48 1.52
N LEU A 133 -7.45 3.66 2.84
CA LEU A 133 -8.57 3.46 3.77
C LEU A 133 -9.68 4.51 3.63
N VAL A 134 -9.36 5.73 3.17
CA VAL A 134 -10.38 6.75 2.88
C VAL A 134 -11.41 6.22 1.88
N GLY A 135 -11.00 5.49 0.85
CA GLY A 135 -11.90 4.87 -0.13
C GLY A 135 -12.75 3.70 0.42
N ARG A 136 -12.48 3.25 1.65
CA ARG A 136 -13.21 2.15 2.31
C ARG A 136 -14.06 2.61 3.49
N THR A 137 -14.13 3.92 3.74
CA THR A 137 -14.86 4.49 4.87
C THR A 137 -15.83 5.56 4.40
N SER A 138 -16.85 5.85 5.20
CA SER A 138 -17.70 7.02 4.97
C SER A 138 -17.90 7.84 6.25
N SER A 139 -18.53 9.00 6.09
CA SER A 139 -19.05 9.81 7.20
C SER A 139 -17.95 10.27 8.16
N ARG A 140 -18.18 10.12 9.48
CA ARG A 140 -17.26 10.61 10.53
C ARG A 140 -15.90 9.90 10.49
N VAL A 141 -15.85 8.63 10.09
CA VAL A 141 -14.59 7.88 9.96
C VAL A 141 -13.70 8.48 8.87
N THR A 142 -14.28 8.80 7.71
CA THR A 142 -13.56 9.48 6.63
C THR A 142 -13.03 10.86 7.04
N GLN A 143 -13.77 11.58 7.89
CA GLN A 143 -13.30 12.87 8.42
C GLN A 143 -12.06 12.69 9.31
N ILE A 144 -12.07 11.72 10.22
CA ILE A 144 -10.91 11.40 11.08
C ILE A 144 -9.71 11.04 10.22
N LEU A 145 -9.88 10.11 9.26
CA LEU A 145 -8.83 9.73 8.32
C LEU A 145 -8.29 10.93 7.53
N GLY A 146 -9.17 11.78 7.00
CA GLY A 146 -8.81 12.97 6.24
C GLY A 146 -8.02 14.00 7.04
N LEU A 147 -8.34 14.19 8.32
CA LEU A 147 -7.58 15.06 9.22
C LEU A 147 -6.14 14.54 9.41
N HIS A 148 -5.99 13.23 9.63
CA HIS A 148 -4.69 12.60 9.84
C HIS A 148 -3.82 12.53 8.58
N LEU A 149 -4.42 12.49 7.39
CA LEU A 149 -3.70 12.66 6.13
C LEU A 149 -3.04 14.05 6.04
N GLY A 150 -3.70 15.09 6.55
CA GLY A 150 -3.15 16.45 6.60
C GLY A 150 -1.98 16.60 7.59
N THR A 151 -1.91 15.76 8.62
CA THR A 151 -0.88 15.81 9.67
C THR A 151 0.17 14.71 9.56
N SER A 152 0.08 13.84 8.54
CA SER A 152 0.98 12.70 8.34
C SER A 152 1.08 11.78 9.58
N SER A 153 -0.06 11.52 10.22
CA SER A 153 -0.11 10.65 11.41
C SER A 153 0.11 9.18 11.07
N LYS A 154 0.62 8.41 12.04
CA LYS A 154 0.77 6.96 11.92
C LYS A 154 -0.56 6.24 12.02
N TRP A 155 -0.70 5.09 11.36
CA TRP A 155 -1.90 4.26 11.42
C TRP A 155 -2.38 3.99 12.86
N GLY A 156 -1.48 3.65 13.78
CA GLY A 156 -1.82 3.36 15.17
C GLY A 156 -2.54 4.52 15.89
N VAL A 157 -2.18 5.77 15.59
CA VAL A 157 -2.86 6.96 16.15
C VAL A 157 -4.28 7.06 15.62
N VAL A 158 -4.45 6.91 14.31
CA VAL A 158 -5.76 6.98 13.64
C VAL A 158 -6.67 5.85 14.12
N SER A 159 -6.12 4.64 14.24
CA SER A 159 -6.82 3.46 14.74
C SER A 159 -7.32 3.69 16.17
N SER A 160 -6.48 4.22 17.05
CA SER A 160 -6.85 4.56 18.42
C SER A 160 -7.92 5.67 18.50
N GLU A 161 -7.79 6.74 17.71
CA GLU A 161 -8.78 7.82 17.68
C GLU A 161 -10.14 7.36 17.15
N ASN A 162 -10.15 6.62 16.05
CA ASN A 162 -11.37 6.05 15.47
C ASN A 162 -12.07 5.19 16.52
N SER A 163 -11.32 4.27 17.10
CA SER A 163 -11.92 3.27 17.97
C SER A 163 -12.32 3.85 19.33
N SER A 164 -11.62 4.85 19.86
CA SER A 164 -12.06 5.60 21.05
C SER A 164 -13.27 6.52 20.80
N THR A 165 -13.41 7.04 19.57
CA THR A 165 -14.54 7.88 19.16
C THR A 165 -15.85 7.09 19.12
N PHE A 166 -15.82 5.85 18.60
CA PHE A 166 -17.02 5.07 18.35
C PHE A 166 -17.23 3.90 19.33
N LEU A 167 -16.19 3.47 20.05
CA LEU A 167 -16.27 2.38 21.04
C LEU A 167 -15.96 2.92 22.45
N PRO A 168 -16.98 3.42 23.17
CA PRO A 168 -16.87 3.76 24.58
C PRO A 168 -16.32 2.61 25.43
N PRO A 169 -15.70 2.89 26.61
CA PRO A 169 -15.07 1.87 27.45
C PRO A 169 -15.94 0.64 27.74
N ARG A 170 -17.23 0.85 28.06
CA ARG A 170 -18.17 -0.23 28.35
C ARG A 170 -18.40 -1.18 27.17
N ILE A 171 -18.48 -0.63 25.96
CA ILE A 171 -18.66 -1.42 24.73
C ILE A 171 -17.37 -2.20 24.42
N ARG A 172 -16.20 -1.59 24.65
CA ARG A 172 -14.91 -2.30 24.50
C ARG A 172 -14.78 -3.46 25.48
N GLU A 173 -15.12 -3.24 26.75
CA GLU A 173 -15.13 -4.30 27.77
C GLU A 173 -16.08 -5.44 27.41
N GLU A 174 -17.26 -5.13 26.87
CA GLU A 174 -18.21 -6.13 26.39
C GLU A 174 -17.64 -6.94 25.22
N PHE A 175 -17.00 -6.29 24.25
CA PHE A 175 -16.33 -6.98 23.16
C PHE A 175 -15.18 -7.85 23.62
N LEU A 176 -14.30 -7.36 24.51
CA LEU A 176 -13.23 -8.16 25.11
C LEU A 176 -13.78 -9.38 25.86
N SER A 177 -14.85 -9.18 26.62
CA SER A 177 -15.56 -10.28 27.28
C SER A 177 -16.04 -11.31 26.26
N ASN A 178 -16.68 -10.89 25.17
CA ASN A 178 -17.34 -11.81 24.23
C ASN A 178 -16.36 -12.49 23.25
N TYR A 179 -15.33 -11.77 22.80
CA TYR A 179 -14.42 -12.22 21.76
C TYR A 179 -13.10 -12.80 22.29
N VAL A 180 -12.73 -12.52 23.54
CA VAL A 180 -11.46 -12.98 24.12
C VAL A 180 -11.71 -13.82 25.38
N LEU A 181 -12.42 -13.28 26.38
CA LEU A 181 -12.49 -13.91 27.71
C LEU A 181 -13.51 -15.05 27.80
N ARG A 182 -14.65 -14.92 27.12
CA ARG A 182 -15.75 -15.90 27.15
C ARG A 182 -15.87 -16.66 25.83
N ARG A 183 -14.86 -16.56 24.98
CA ARG A 183 -14.92 -17.13 23.64
C ARG A 183 -14.53 -18.60 23.68
N PHE A 184 -15.53 -19.47 23.62
CA PHE A 184 -15.36 -20.91 23.43
C PHE A 184 -15.73 -21.28 22.00
N GLN A 185 -15.02 -22.23 21.40
CA GLN A 185 -15.33 -22.70 20.06
C GLN A 185 -16.72 -23.35 20.06
N SER A 186 -17.60 -22.88 19.16
CA SER A 186 -18.91 -23.51 19.01
C SER A 186 -18.76 -24.89 18.36
N PRO A 187 -19.61 -25.88 18.70
CA PRO A 187 -19.60 -27.19 18.02
C PRO A 187 -19.81 -27.12 16.50
N THR A 188 -20.40 -26.03 16.01
CA THR A 188 -20.68 -25.80 14.59
C THR A 188 -19.68 -24.87 13.90
N GLU A 189 -18.68 -24.38 14.63
CA GLU A 189 -17.73 -23.39 14.13
C GLU A 189 -16.43 -24.05 13.69
N GLU A 190 -15.98 -23.66 12.50
CA GLU A 190 -14.69 -24.05 11.94
C GLU A 190 -13.55 -23.55 12.83
N LEU A 191 -12.57 -24.42 13.12
CA LEU A 191 -11.44 -24.07 13.99
C LEU A 191 -10.65 -22.87 13.45
N THR A 192 -10.57 -22.76 12.13
CA THR A 192 -9.88 -21.65 11.45
C THR A 192 -10.57 -20.31 11.71
N GLU A 193 -11.90 -20.27 11.64
CA GLU A 193 -12.71 -19.09 11.94
C GLU A 193 -12.61 -18.68 13.41
N PHE A 194 -12.65 -19.68 14.31
CA PHE A 194 -12.49 -19.47 15.75
C PHE A 194 -11.14 -18.84 16.11
N ILE A 195 -10.04 -19.38 15.56
CA ILE A 195 -8.68 -18.87 15.82
C ILE A 195 -8.52 -17.45 15.28
N VAL A 196 -8.91 -17.19 14.04
CA VAL A 196 -8.76 -15.87 13.39
C VAL A 196 -9.57 -14.81 14.13
N SER A 197 -10.79 -15.13 14.56
CA SER A 197 -11.63 -14.21 15.33
C SER A 197 -11.00 -13.86 16.68
N GLY A 198 -10.44 -14.83 17.39
CA GLY A 198 -9.81 -14.61 18.71
C GLY A 198 -8.47 -13.89 18.61
N SER A 199 -7.61 -14.27 17.66
CA SER A 199 -6.28 -13.66 17.49
C SER A 199 -6.35 -12.22 17.00
N GLY A 200 -7.28 -11.91 16.10
CA GLY A 200 -7.48 -10.55 15.61
C GLY A 200 -7.94 -9.59 16.71
N CYS A 201 -8.87 -10.02 17.57
CA CYS A 201 -9.33 -9.22 18.70
C CYS A 201 -8.25 -9.05 19.79
N ALA A 202 -7.51 -10.10 20.12
CA ALA A 202 -6.45 -10.04 21.12
C ALA A 202 -5.23 -9.23 20.65
N HIS A 203 -4.88 -9.28 19.36
CA HIS A 203 -3.80 -8.46 18.81
C HIS A 203 -4.21 -6.98 18.76
N PHE A 204 -5.47 -6.71 18.43
CA PHE A 204 -6.01 -5.36 18.47
C PHE A 204 -5.99 -4.79 19.88
N GLU A 205 -6.30 -5.58 20.92
CA GLU A 205 -6.21 -5.22 22.36
C GLU A 205 -4.86 -4.57 22.73
N LEU A 206 -3.75 -5.11 22.22
CA LEU A 206 -2.39 -4.59 22.49
C LEU A 206 -2.13 -3.21 21.87
N SER A 207 -2.98 -2.77 20.93
CA SER A 207 -2.90 -1.44 20.32
C SER A 207 -3.68 -0.36 21.11
N TRP A 208 -4.35 -0.74 22.21
CA TRP A 208 -5.17 0.15 23.04
C TRP A 208 -4.58 0.52 24.40
N ILE A 209 -3.50 -0.15 24.81
CA ILE A 209 -2.74 0.09 26.04
C ILE A 209 -1.48 0.88 25.68
#